data_AF-A0A951PX27-F1
#
_entry.id   AF-A0A951PX27-F1
#
_cell.length_a   1.000
_cell.length_b   1.000
_cell.length_c   1.000
_cell.angle_alpha   90.00
_cell.angle_beta   90.00
_cell.angle_gamma   90.00
#
_symmetry.space_group_name_H-M   'P 1'
#
loop_
_entity.id
_entity.type
_entity.pdbx_description
1 polymer ?
#
loop_
_entity_poly.entity_id
_entity_poly.type
_entity_poly.pdbx_seq_one_letter_code
_entity_poly.pdbx_strand_id
1 'polypeptide(L)'
;MDEVVKKLAAIGLPCIILAVLMATTGLKDAAAITAALAFLGGPAGMVGGIAVLGLIGLISNALAKVILEGFLTGIYSQRRQTQSHTKLFKEIDFLLLFDRNLKERLKATVKTHTKNVTQEVMAILENVPGMTPANHRDFQRSIPFMKLTDGTVVRTWKNPVGVDHAFLGDRNDRMIYGGFVGWIHSEGLNQALTRIRRDFT
;
A
#
# COMPACT_ATOMS: atom_id res chain seq x y z
N MET A 1 1.53 -19.20 -0.35
CA MET A 1 2.71 -19.13 -1.25
C MET A 1 3.01 -20.55 -1.67
N ASP A 2 2.45 -20.95 -2.82
CA ASP A 2 2.47 -22.31 -3.30
C ASP A 2 3.90 -22.86 -3.36
N GLU A 3 4.06 -24.12 -2.95
CA GLU A 3 5.36 -24.77 -2.80
C GLU A 3 6.19 -24.78 -4.11
N VAL A 4 5.49 -24.74 -5.24
CA VAL A 4 6.06 -24.65 -6.59
C VAL A 4 6.77 -23.30 -6.81
N VAL A 5 6.21 -22.21 -6.32
CA VAL A 5 6.77 -20.85 -6.50
C VAL A 5 8.05 -20.68 -5.68
N LYS A 6 8.08 -21.22 -4.46
CA LYS A 6 9.31 -21.25 -3.63
C LYS A 6 10.44 -22.01 -4.30
N LYS A 7 10.12 -23.19 -4.86
CA LYS A 7 11.10 -24.02 -5.56
C LYS A 7 11.63 -23.32 -6.81
N LEU A 8 10.78 -22.64 -7.58
CA LEU A 8 11.20 -21.87 -8.74
C LEU A 8 12.10 -20.68 -8.36
N ALA A 9 11.76 -19.94 -7.30
CA ALA A 9 12.57 -18.82 -6.83
C ALA A 9 13.95 -19.27 -6.31
N ALA A 10 14.02 -20.43 -5.65
CA ALA A 10 15.26 -20.98 -5.11
C ALA A 10 16.27 -21.43 -6.18
N ILE A 11 15.82 -21.71 -7.41
CA ILE A 11 16.67 -22.18 -8.52
C ILE A 11 17.35 -21.01 -9.25
N GLY A 12 16.80 -19.80 -9.15
CA GLY A 12 17.31 -18.64 -9.90
C GLY A 12 18.78 -18.29 -9.62
N LEU A 13 19.17 -18.22 -8.35
CA LEU A 13 20.55 -17.90 -7.97
C LEU A 13 21.56 -18.99 -8.40
N PRO A 14 21.33 -20.29 -8.12
CA PRO A 14 22.13 -21.37 -8.67
C PRO A 14 22.26 -21.33 -10.20
N CYS A 15 21.18 -21.04 -10.93
CA CYS A 15 21.20 -20.94 -12.40
C CYS A 15 22.09 -19.80 -12.90
N ILE A 16 22.04 -18.62 -12.27
CA ILE A 16 22.88 -17.48 -12.66
C ILE A 16 24.36 -17.79 -12.41
N ILE A 17 24.70 -18.36 -11.25
CA ILE A 17 26.07 -18.76 -10.92
C ILE A 17 26.58 -19.78 -11.95
N LEU A 18 25.77 -20.78 -12.27
CA LEU A 18 26.13 -21.79 -13.26
C LEU A 18 26.30 -21.17 -14.66
N ALA A 19 25.44 -20.24 -15.06
CA ALA A 19 25.53 -19.55 -16.36
C ALA A 19 26.82 -18.73 -16.49
N VAL A 20 27.22 -18.02 -15.42
CA VAL A 20 28.49 -17.29 -15.39
C VAL A 20 29.67 -18.26 -15.49
N LEU A 21 29.65 -19.36 -14.75
CA LEU A 21 30.71 -20.37 -14.83
C LEU A 21 30.80 -20.99 -16.22
N MET A 22 29.67 -21.35 -16.84
CA MET A 22 29.65 -21.83 -18.22
C MET A 22 30.30 -20.83 -19.19
N ALA A 23 30.01 -19.53 -19.04
CA ALA A 23 30.63 -18.48 -19.84
C ALA A 23 32.16 -18.39 -19.66
N THR A 24 32.67 -18.70 -18.47
CA THR A 24 34.14 -18.70 -18.21
C THR A 24 34.87 -19.92 -18.78
N THR A 25 34.18 -21.05 -18.99
CA THR A 25 34.82 -22.31 -19.40
C THR A 25 35.13 -22.40 -20.89
N GLY A 26 34.56 -21.52 -21.73
CA GLY A 26 34.77 -21.52 -23.19
C GLY A 26 34.22 -22.74 -23.94
N LEU A 27 33.58 -23.68 -23.24
CA LEU A 27 32.95 -24.88 -23.77
C LEU A 27 31.50 -24.58 -24.15
N LYS A 28 30.94 -25.37 -25.09
CA LYS A 28 29.54 -25.24 -25.53
C LYS A 28 28.72 -26.44 -25.05
N ASP A 29 27.42 -26.22 -24.88
CA ASP A 29 26.42 -27.24 -24.60
C ASP A 29 26.69 -28.03 -23.30
N ALA A 30 26.51 -29.36 -23.33
CA ALA A 30 26.60 -30.20 -22.14
C ALA A 30 28.00 -30.19 -21.48
N ALA A 31 29.05 -30.00 -22.27
CA ALA A 31 30.42 -29.97 -21.75
C ALA A 31 30.68 -28.73 -20.87
N ALA A 32 30.02 -27.61 -21.16
CA ALA A 32 30.09 -26.40 -20.34
C ALA A 32 29.46 -26.64 -18.96
N ILE A 33 28.33 -27.36 -18.92
CA ILE A 33 27.66 -27.71 -17.66
C ILE A 33 28.57 -28.61 -16.82
N THR A 34 29.10 -29.69 -17.41
CA THR A 34 29.97 -30.61 -16.67
C THR A 34 31.24 -29.93 -16.17
N ALA A 35 31.87 -29.09 -16.98
CA ALA A 35 33.07 -28.35 -16.59
C ALA A 35 32.76 -27.30 -15.51
N ALA A 36 31.66 -26.56 -15.64
CA ALA A 36 31.24 -25.57 -14.64
C ALA A 36 30.90 -26.21 -13.29
N LEU A 37 30.22 -27.36 -13.29
CA LEU A 37 29.96 -28.11 -12.05
C LEU A 37 31.22 -28.71 -11.46
N ALA A 38 32.12 -29.26 -12.28
CA ALA A 38 33.40 -29.76 -11.80
C ALA A 38 34.28 -28.65 -11.23
N PHE A 39 34.28 -27.48 -11.86
CA PHE A 39 35.00 -26.30 -11.39
C PHE A 39 34.45 -25.81 -10.03
N LEU A 40 33.13 -25.77 -9.89
CA LEU A 40 32.48 -25.38 -8.62
C LEU A 40 32.68 -26.43 -7.51
N GLY A 41 32.72 -27.71 -7.87
CA GLY A 41 32.90 -28.83 -6.94
C GLY A 41 34.34 -29.15 -6.56
N GLY A 42 35.31 -28.56 -7.26
CA GLY A 42 36.75 -28.76 -7.01
C GLY A 42 37.16 -30.25 -7.08
N PRO A 43 37.91 -30.78 -6.09
CA PRO A 43 38.42 -32.15 -6.13
C PRO A 43 37.33 -33.23 -6.11
N ALA A 44 36.11 -32.89 -5.68
CA ALA A 44 34.94 -33.78 -5.73
C ALA A 44 34.25 -33.79 -7.12
N GLY A 45 34.75 -32.99 -8.07
CA GLY A 45 34.25 -32.92 -9.43
C GLY A 45 32.77 -32.54 -9.51
N MET A 46 32.07 -33.09 -10.51
CA MET A 46 30.68 -32.74 -10.80
C MET A 46 29.73 -32.97 -9.61
N VAL A 47 29.95 -34.02 -8.81
CA VAL A 47 29.12 -34.35 -7.65
C VAL A 47 29.22 -33.26 -6.58
N GLY A 48 30.43 -32.75 -6.34
CA GLY A 48 30.66 -31.60 -5.47
C GLY A 48 29.92 -30.36 -5.96
N GLY A 49 29.94 -30.09 -7.26
CA GLY A 49 29.24 -28.95 -7.86
C GLY A 49 27.73 -29.01 -7.65
N ILE A 50 27.11 -30.19 -7.81
CA ILE A 50 25.67 -30.36 -7.55
C ILE A 50 25.36 -30.12 -6.08
N ALA A 51 26.17 -30.66 -5.17
CA ALA A 51 25.97 -30.50 -3.74
C ALA A 51 26.07 -29.02 -3.31
N VAL A 52 27.07 -28.29 -3.82
CA VAL A 52 27.27 -26.87 -3.56
C VAL A 52 26.10 -26.03 -4.09
N LEU A 53 25.64 -26.28 -5.32
CA LEU A 53 24.47 -25.58 -5.89
C LEU A 53 23.18 -25.87 -5.12
N GLY A 54 22.99 -27.11 -4.67
CA GLY A 54 21.85 -27.49 -3.83
C GLY A 54 21.84 -26.73 -2.51
N LEU A 55 22.99 -26.61 -1.84
CA LEU A 55 23.13 -25.88 -0.59
C LEU A 55 22.91 -24.37 -0.77
N ILE A 56 23.48 -23.79 -1.83
CA ILE A 56 23.28 -22.39 -2.21
C ILE A 56 21.79 -22.14 -2.52
N GLY A 57 21.12 -23.05 -3.22
CA GLY A 57 19.69 -22.93 -3.51
C GLY A 57 18.82 -22.93 -2.25
N LEU A 58 19.14 -23.77 -1.27
CA LEU A 58 18.45 -23.79 0.03
C LEU A 58 18.61 -22.47 0.80
N ILE A 59 19.84 -21.96 0.87
CA ILE A 59 20.14 -20.67 1.53
C ILE A 59 19.50 -19.51 0.76
N SER A 60 19.56 -19.54 -0.57
CA SER A 60 18.98 -18.53 -1.45
C SER A 60 17.47 -18.42 -1.30
N ASN A 61 16.77 -19.50 -0.98
CA ASN A 61 15.32 -19.45 -0.75
C ASN A 61 14.95 -18.60 0.47
N ALA A 62 15.71 -18.75 1.57
CA ALA A 62 15.53 -17.93 2.77
C ALA A 62 15.86 -16.46 2.48
N LEU A 63 16.96 -16.22 1.75
CA LEU A 63 17.40 -14.87 1.40
C LEU A 63 16.46 -14.19 0.40
N ALA A 64 15.97 -14.92 -0.61
CA ALA A 64 15.03 -14.42 -1.61
C ALA A 64 13.73 -13.93 -0.97
N LYS A 65 13.24 -14.61 0.07
CA LYS A 65 12.06 -14.16 0.80
C LYS A 65 12.30 -12.80 1.48
N VAL A 66 13.43 -12.65 2.18
CA VAL A 66 13.79 -11.40 2.88
C VAL A 66 13.98 -10.25 1.88
N ILE A 67 14.72 -10.49 0.79
CA ILE A 67 15.00 -9.48 -0.23
C ILE A 67 13.72 -9.11 -0.98
N LEU A 68 12.89 -10.09 -1.36
CA LEU A 68 11.66 -9.84 -2.11
C LEU A 68 10.64 -9.08 -1.25
N GLU A 69 10.48 -9.44 0.02
CA GLU A 69 9.60 -8.72 0.95
C GLU A 69 10.07 -7.28 1.17
N GLY A 70 11.38 -7.05 1.37
CA GLY A 70 11.94 -5.71 1.51
C GLY A 70 11.87 -4.88 0.23
N PHE A 71 12.15 -5.48 -0.92
CA PHE A 71 12.13 -4.83 -2.23
C PHE A 71 10.71 -4.45 -2.67
N LEU A 72 9.75 -5.37 -2.51
CA LEU A 72 8.34 -5.08 -2.77
C LEU A 72 7.85 -4.00 -1.80
N THR A 73 8.12 -4.11 -0.50
CA THR A 73 7.69 -3.11 0.47
C THR A 73 8.28 -1.73 0.16
N GLY A 74 9.56 -1.66 -0.22
CA GLY A 74 10.24 -0.43 -0.62
C GLY A 74 9.66 0.20 -1.89
N ILE A 75 9.52 -0.57 -2.98
CA ILE A 75 8.97 -0.06 -4.24
C ILE A 75 7.52 0.39 -4.09
N TYR A 76 6.69 -0.39 -3.40
CA TYR A 76 5.28 -0.03 -3.22
C TYR A 76 5.08 1.14 -2.25
N SER A 77 5.96 1.31 -1.26
CA SER A 77 5.95 2.50 -0.39
C SER A 77 6.39 3.76 -1.13
N GLN A 78 7.37 3.65 -2.04
CA GLN A 78 7.91 4.78 -2.79
C GLN A 78 7.04 5.20 -3.99
N ARG A 79 6.48 4.26 -4.75
CA ARG A 79 5.54 4.56 -5.88
C ARG A 79 4.20 5.15 -5.44
N ARG A 80 3.84 5.02 -4.16
CA ARG A 80 2.63 5.62 -3.59
C ARG A 80 2.69 7.15 -3.56
N GLN A 81 3.87 7.75 -3.64
CA GLN A 81 4.02 9.21 -3.62
C GLN A 81 3.73 9.88 -4.98
N THR A 82 3.48 9.13 -6.06
CA THR A 82 3.53 9.72 -7.42
C THR A 82 2.36 9.43 -8.36
N GLN A 83 1.39 8.54 -8.07
CA GLN A 83 0.25 8.33 -9.01
C GLN A 83 -1.12 7.98 -8.40
N SER A 84 -2.15 8.47 -9.11
CA SER A 84 -3.58 8.44 -8.80
C SER A 84 -4.22 7.05 -8.76
N HIS A 85 -5.08 6.88 -7.76
CA HIS A 85 -5.69 5.66 -7.23
C HIS A 85 -6.48 4.74 -8.21
N THR A 86 -6.67 5.09 -9.49
CA THR A 86 -7.56 4.36 -10.41
C THR A 86 -6.87 3.35 -11.34
N LYS A 87 -5.57 3.45 -11.58
CA LYS A 87 -4.83 2.50 -12.46
C LYS A 87 -4.26 1.29 -11.70
N LEU A 88 -3.79 1.50 -10.47
CA LEU A 88 -3.20 0.45 -9.62
C LEU A 88 -4.17 -0.69 -9.29
N PHE A 89 -5.46 -0.42 -9.10
CA PHE A 89 -6.46 -1.45 -8.81
C PHE A 89 -6.70 -2.41 -9.98
N LYS A 90 -6.56 -1.96 -11.24
CA LYS A 90 -6.68 -2.84 -12.42
C LYS A 90 -5.45 -3.74 -12.59
N GLU A 91 -4.28 -3.25 -12.20
CA GLU A 91 -3.02 -3.99 -12.34
C GLU A 91 -2.83 -5.03 -11.22
N ILE A 92 -3.30 -4.73 -10.01
CA ILE A 92 -3.36 -5.68 -8.90
C ILE A 92 -4.31 -6.86 -9.20
N ASP A 93 -5.39 -6.62 -9.94
CA ASP A 93 -6.30 -7.70 -10.35
C ASP A 93 -5.64 -8.63 -11.38
N PHE A 94 -4.78 -8.08 -12.24
CA PHE A 94 -4.02 -8.81 -13.25
C PHE A 94 -2.81 -9.58 -12.71
N LEU A 95 -2.43 -9.40 -11.44
CA LEU A 95 -1.44 -10.24 -10.77
C LEU A 95 -2.05 -11.63 -10.48
N LEU A 96 -2.07 -12.46 -11.51
CA LEU A 96 -2.48 -13.88 -11.50
C LEU A 96 -1.50 -14.79 -10.72
N LEU A 97 -0.40 -14.25 -10.19
CA LEU A 97 0.68 -15.02 -9.55
C LEU A 97 0.60 -15.10 -8.02
N PHE A 98 -0.40 -14.48 -7.36
CA PHE A 98 -0.45 -14.40 -5.89
C PHE A 98 -1.75 -14.96 -5.28
N ASP A 99 -1.53 -15.77 -4.23
CA ASP A 99 -2.50 -16.48 -3.38
C ASP A 99 -3.62 -15.57 -2.81
N ARG A 100 -4.86 -16.09 -2.72
CA ARG A 100 -6.07 -15.31 -2.30
C ARG A 100 -5.88 -14.63 -0.94
N ASN A 101 -5.21 -15.29 0.00
CA ASN A 101 -4.99 -14.75 1.34
C ASN A 101 -4.08 -13.50 1.30
N LEU A 102 -3.08 -13.48 0.41
CA LEU A 102 -2.22 -12.32 0.25
C LEU A 102 -2.95 -11.18 -0.44
N LYS A 103 -3.79 -11.46 -1.46
CA LYS A 103 -4.66 -10.44 -2.06
C LYS A 103 -5.57 -9.79 -1.02
N GLU A 104 -6.22 -10.58 -0.17
CA GLU A 104 -7.10 -10.06 0.89
C GLU A 104 -6.33 -9.29 1.96
N ARG A 105 -5.14 -9.76 2.39
CA ARG A 105 -4.29 -9.00 3.33
C ARG A 105 -3.74 -7.73 2.70
N LEU A 106 -3.40 -7.72 1.41
CA LEU A 106 -2.94 -6.53 0.70
C LEU A 106 -4.10 -5.54 0.54
N LYS A 107 -5.30 -6.02 0.20
CA LYS A 107 -6.52 -5.22 0.09
C LYS A 107 -6.95 -4.66 1.44
N ALA A 108 -6.78 -5.44 2.51
CA ALA A 108 -6.99 -5.02 3.90
C ALA A 108 -5.94 -3.99 4.33
N THR A 109 -4.65 -4.21 4.10
CA THR A 109 -3.57 -3.24 4.38
C THR A 109 -3.72 -1.95 3.58
N VAL A 110 -4.16 -2.03 2.32
CA VAL A 110 -4.51 -0.87 1.49
C VAL A 110 -5.76 -0.16 2.03
N LYS A 111 -6.75 -0.89 2.57
CA LYS A 111 -7.92 -0.34 3.27
C LYS A 111 -7.61 0.24 4.65
N THR A 112 -6.63 -0.30 5.37
CA THR A 112 -6.32 0.11 6.75
C THR A 112 -5.21 1.16 6.82
N HIS A 113 -4.46 1.37 5.74
CA HIS A 113 -3.43 2.42 5.65
C HIS A 113 -3.81 3.59 4.72
N THR A 114 -5.08 3.70 4.34
CA THR A 114 -5.66 5.04 4.13
C THR A 114 -5.56 5.77 5.46
N LYS A 115 -4.64 6.75 5.55
CA LYS A 115 -4.91 7.95 6.35
C LYS A 115 -6.34 8.33 6.00
N ASN A 116 -7.26 8.04 6.91
CA ASN A 116 -8.66 8.21 6.63
C ASN A 116 -8.81 9.73 6.54
N VAL A 117 -8.89 10.27 5.33
CA VAL A 117 -8.98 11.73 5.10
C VAL A 117 -10.10 12.28 5.97
N THR A 118 -11.18 11.52 6.11
CA THR A 118 -12.24 11.75 7.09
C THR A 118 -11.74 11.91 8.54
N GLN A 119 -10.84 11.06 9.05
CA GLN A 119 -10.27 11.19 10.40
C GLN A 119 -9.34 12.41 10.53
N GLU A 120 -8.52 12.72 9.51
CA GLU A 120 -7.67 13.92 9.54
C GLU A 120 -8.53 15.20 9.50
N VAL A 121 -9.55 15.23 8.66
CA VAL A 121 -10.52 16.32 8.59
C VAL A 121 -11.34 16.43 9.88
N MET A 122 -11.75 15.30 10.47
CA MET A 122 -12.42 15.27 11.77
C MET A 122 -11.54 15.86 12.87
N ALA A 123 -10.25 15.50 12.92
CA ALA A 123 -9.30 16.08 13.87
C ALA A 123 -9.10 17.58 13.65
N ILE A 124 -9.08 18.07 12.40
CA ILE A 124 -9.00 19.51 12.11
C ILE A 124 -10.24 20.23 12.64
N LEU A 125 -11.42 19.65 12.45
CA LEU A 125 -12.69 20.21 12.91
C LEU A 125 -12.80 20.17 14.45
N GLU A 126 -12.43 19.08 15.10
CA GLU A 126 -12.44 18.95 16.57
C GLU A 126 -11.48 19.92 17.27
N ASN A 127 -10.35 20.27 16.63
CA ASN A 127 -9.40 21.24 17.16
C ASN A 127 -9.84 22.70 16.98
N VAL A 128 -10.97 22.98 16.32
CA VAL A 128 -11.50 24.34 16.24
C VAL A 128 -11.93 24.79 17.64
N PRO A 129 -11.45 25.94 18.15
CA PRO A 129 -11.86 26.46 19.43
C PRO A 129 -13.39 26.59 19.52
N GLY A 130 -13.99 26.09 20.60
CA GLY A 130 -15.44 26.13 20.80
C GLY A 130 -16.25 25.13 19.99
N MET A 131 -15.60 24.12 19.39
CA MET A 131 -16.30 23.03 18.71
C MET A 131 -17.10 22.18 19.71
N THR A 132 -18.41 22.09 19.49
CA THR A 132 -19.34 21.31 20.31
C THR A 132 -20.02 20.25 19.43
N PRO A 133 -20.20 18.99 19.90
CA PRO A 133 -20.87 17.96 19.12
C PRO A 133 -22.30 18.35 18.70
N ALA A 134 -22.62 18.20 17.42
CA ALA A 134 -23.94 18.48 16.86
C ALA A 134 -24.81 17.22 16.80
N ASN A 135 -26.14 17.42 16.75
CA ASN A 135 -27.08 16.30 16.70
C ASN A 135 -27.26 15.80 15.27
N HIS A 136 -27.58 14.50 15.12
CA HIS A 136 -27.88 13.89 13.83
C HIS A 136 -29.06 14.54 13.10
N ARG A 137 -30.00 15.14 13.82
CA ARG A 137 -31.13 15.87 13.22
C ARG A 137 -30.69 17.07 12.38
N ASP A 138 -29.60 17.73 12.78
CA ASP A 138 -29.09 18.91 12.11
C ASP A 138 -28.34 18.54 10.81
N PHE A 139 -27.85 17.29 10.71
CA PHE A 139 -27.23 16.76 9.50
C PHE A 139 -28.18 16.77 8.31
N GLN A 140 -29.46 16.41 8.50
CA GLN A 140 -30.46 16.41 7.43
C GLN A 140 -30.74 17.80 6.87
N ARG A 141 -30.51 18.85 7.66
CA ARG A 141 -30.67 20.25 7.27
C ARG A 141 -29.41 20.84 6.63
N SER A 142 -28.29 20.14 6.72
CA SER A 142 -27.02 20.60 6.18
C SER A 142 -26.97 20.47 4.66
N ILE A 143 -26.28 21.42 4.02
CA ILE A 143 -26.09 21.45 2.58
C ILE A 143 -24.66 20.99 2.24
N PRO A 144 -24.47 20.20 1.16
CA PRO A 144 -23.14 19.81 0.72
C PRO A 144 -22.30 21.04 0.35
N PHE A 145 -21.11 21.16 0.92
CA PHE A 145 -20.19 22.27 0.68
C PHE A 145 -19.01 21.86 -0.22
N MET A 146 -18.44 20.67 0.02
CA MET A 146 -17.38 20.09 -0.81
C MET A 146 -17.33 18.56 -0.66
N LYS A 147 -16.64 17.90 -1.60
CA LYS A 147 -16.38 16.47 -1.57
C LYS A 147 -14.88 16.21 -1.47
N LEU A 148 -14.48 15.40 -0.52
CA LEU A 148 -13.09 15.04 -0.23
C LEU A 148 -12.61 13.93 -1.18
N THR A 149 -11.30 13.76 -1.27
CA THR A 149 -10.63 12.73 -2.10
C THR A 149 -11.03 11.29 -1.74
N ASP A 150 -11.40 11.01 -0.49
CA ASP A 150 -11.92 9.71 -0.04
C ASP A 150 -13.41 9.51 -0.38
N GLY A 151 -14.07 10.53 -0.91
CA GLY A 151 -15.48 10.55 -1.26
C GLY A 151 -16.42 10.96 -0.13
N THR A 152 -15.88 11.31 1.04
CA THR A 152 -16.64 11.92 2.14
C THR A 152 -17.08 13.32 1.75
N VAL A 153 -18.30 13.70 2.13
CA VAL A 153 -18.90 15.00 1.81
C VAL A 153 -18.87 15.87 3.06
N VAL A 154 -18.19 17.00 2.97
CA VAL A 154 -18.27 18.04 4.01
C VAL A 154 -19.54 18.83 3.76
N ARG A 155 -20.38 18.93 4.79
CA ARG A 155 -21.64 19.66 4.75
C ARG A 155 -21.61 20.78 5.76
N THR A 156 -22.24 21.89 5.44
CA THR A 156 -22.35 23.04 6.34
C THR A 156 -23.81 23.36 6.57
N TRP A 157 -24.12 23.84 7.76
CA TRP A 157 -25.45 24.35 8.06
C TRP A 157 -25.33 25.58 8.94
N LYS A 158 -26.19 26.56 8.71
CA LYS A 158 -26.36 27.69 9.61
C LYS A 158 -27.76 27.61 10.17
N ASN A 159 -27.86 27.47 11.49
CA ASN A 159 -29.16 27.37 12.12
C ASN A 159 -29.89 28.75 12.08
N PRO A 160 -31.20 28.81 12.37
CA PRO A 160 -31.95 30.07 12.33
C PRO A 160 -31.43 31.17 13.26
N VAL A 161 -30.66 30.81 14.30
CA VAL A 161 -30.02 31.76 15.23
C VAL A 161 -28.59 32.10 14.81
N GLY A 162 -28.16 31.74 13.60
CA GLY A 162 -26.89 32.17 13.01
C GLY A 162 -25.64 31.43 13.50
N VAL A 163 -25.79 30.28 14.15
CA VAL A 163 -24.67 29.44 14.62
C VAL A 163 -24.23 28.50 13.49
N ASP A 164 -22.93 28.47 13.24
CA ASP A 164 -22.34 27.69 12.15
C ASP A 164 -22.07 26.25 12.58
N HIS A 165 -22.50 25.32 11.73
CA HIS A 165 -22.35 23.88 11.91
C HIS A 165 -21.58 23.28 10.73
N ALA A 166 -20.74 22.30 11.03
CA ALA A 166 -20.02 21.51 10.06
C ALA A 166 -20.27 20.02 10.31
N PHE A 167 -20.47 19.27 9.23
CA PHE A 167 -20.71 17.84 9.26
C PHE A 167 -19.88 17.11 8.21
N LEU A 168 -19.60 15.84 8.47
CA LEU A 168 -18.99 14.91 7.52
C LEU A 168 -19.98 13.79 7.23
N GLY A 169 -20.27 13.55 5.96
CA GLY A 169 -21.13 12.47 5.48
C GLY A 169 -20.39 11.45 4.61
N ASP A 170 -20.67 10.17 4.80
CA ASP A 170 -20.18 9.09 3.93
C ASP A 170 -20.83 9.16 2.53
N ARG A 171 -20.30 8.40 1.57
CA ARG A 171 -20.85 8.23 0.22
C ARG A 171 -22.31 7.73 0.20
N ASN A 172 -22.75 7.09 1.29
CA ASN A 172 -24.11 6.60 1.48
C ASN A 172 -25.01 7.61 2.25
N ASP A 173 -24.59 8.87 2.33
CA ASP A 173 -25.29 9.96 3.05
C ASP A 173 -25.56 9.68 4.54
N ARG A 174 -24.66 8.92 5.17
CA ARG A 174 -24.66 8.68 6.62
C ARG A 174 -23.73 9.66 7.31
N MET A 175 -24.19 10.29 8.39
CA MET A 175 -23.38 11.18 9.20
C MET A 175 -22.24 10.40 9.87
N ILE A 176 -21.01 10.84 9.65
CA ILE A 176 -19.79 10.34 10.31
C ILE A 176 -19.43 11.24 11.50
N TYR A 177 -19.51 12.56 11.30
CA TYR A 177 -19.19 13.57 12.30
C TYR A 177 -20.12 14.78 12.16
N GLY A 178 -20.38 15.46 13.27
CA GLY A 178 -21.14 16.71 13.31
C GLY A 178 -20.70 17.56 14.48
N GLY A 179 -20.43 18.84 14.22
CA GLY A 179 -20.05 19.80 15.24
C GLY A 179 -20.53 21.20 14.90
N PHE A 180 -20.64 22.05 15.91
CA PHE A 180 -21.00 23.45 15.75
C PHE A 180 -20.12 24.33 16.61
N VAL A 181 -19.98 25.60 16.19
CA VAL A 181 -19.21 26.61 16.91
C VAL A 181 -20.10 27.81 17.20
N GLY A 182 -19.94 28.40 18.39
CA GLY A 182 -20.60 29.66 18.73
C GLY A 182 -20.10 30.83 17.86
N TRP A 183 -20.84 31.95 17.85
CA TRP A 183 -20.54 33.12 16.99
C TRP A 183 -19.11 33.64 17.07
N ILE A 184 -18.49 33.58 18.26
CA ILE A 184 -17.10 34.05 18.50
C ILE A 184 -16.09 33.21 17.71
N HIS A 185 -16.44 31.96 17.36
CA HIS A 185 -15.55 31.00 16.70
C HIS A 185 -15.97 30.69 15.26
N SER A 186 -17.00 31.36 14.72
CA SER A 186 -17.44 31.22 13.33
C SER A 186 -16.32 31.45 12.32
N GLU A 187 -15.45 32.43 12.58
CA GLU A 187 -14.29 32.70 11.72
C GLU A 187 -13.29 31.55 11.75
N GLY A 188 -13.01 30.98 12.93
CA GLY A 188 -12.13 29.83 13.09
C GLY A 188 -12.62 28.60 12.35
N LEU A 189 -13.93 28.34 12.36
CA LEU A 189 -14.53 27.25 11.59
C LEU A 189 -14.40 27.49 10.07
N ASN A 190 -14.65 28.72 9.61
CA ASN A 190 -14.50 29.05 8.18
C ASN A 190 -13.04 28.91 7.70
N GLN A 191 -12.06 29.28 8.53
CA GLN A 191 -10.65 29.07 8.25
C GLN A 191 -10.31 27.57 8.17
N ALA A 192 -10.84 26.75 9.10
CA ALA A 192 -10.67 25.30 9.08
C ALA A 192 -11.29 24.67 7.81
N LEU A 193 -12.49 25.07 7.43
CA LEU A 193 -13.15 24.62 6.18
C LEU A 193 -12.37 25.01 4.93
N THR A 194 -11.81 26.22 4.92
CA THR A 194 -10.96 26.70 3.81
C THR A 194 -9.67 25.90 3.71
N ARG A 195 -9.04 25.59 4.84
CA ARG A 195 -7.88 24.71 4.92
C ARG A 195 -8.20 23.30 4.43
N ILE A 196 -9.33 22.74 4.86
CA ILE A 196 -9.80 21.42 4.42
C ILE A 196 -10.01 21.39 2.90
N ARG A 197 -10.60 22.45 2.33
CA ARG A 197 -10.77 22.59 0.87
C ARG A 197 -9.44 22.53 0.14
N ARG A 198 -8.44 23.26 0.64
CA ARG A 198 -7.13 23.37 -0.01
C ARG A 198 -6.32 22.07 0.08
N ASP A 199 -6.40 21.39 1.22
CA ASP A 199 -5.50 20.27 1.53
C ASP A 199 -6.10 18.90 1.15
N PHE A 200 -7.43 18.77 0.97
CA PHE A 200 -8.12 17.47 0.84
C PHE A 200 -9.18 17.35 -0.28
N THR A 201 -9.42 18.41 -1.06
CA THR A 201 -10.29 18.38 -2.26
C THR A 201 -9.43 18.31 -3.52
#